data_AF-A0A1Q5CSD8-F1
#
_entry.id   AF-A0A1Q5CSD8-F1
#
_cell.length_a   1.000
_cell.length_b   1.000
_cell.length_c   1.000
_cell.angle_alpha   90.00
_cell.angle_beta   90.00
_cell.angle_gamma   90.00
#
_symmetry.space_group_name_H-M   'P 1'
#
loop_
_entity.id
_entity.type
_entity.pdbx_description
1 polymer ?
#
loop_
_entity_poly.entity_id
_entity_poly.type
_entity_poly.pdbx_seq_one_letter_code
_entity_poly.pdbx_strand_id
1 'polypeptide(L)'
;MAEARFWSAVLGDPITYADEDFVVVSASTAASGLAFQRAADLTPPTWPKPAVPQQMHLDVMVDDQDGAGETVLALGARRLPGDHVYADPAGHPFCLIRRPTWAPPVN
;
A
#
# COMPACT_ATOMS: atom_id res chain seq x y z
N MET A 1 13.94 -0.85 2.64
CA MET A 1 13.25 -1.18 1.37
C MET A 1 12.28 -0.07 1.02
N ALA A 2 12.11 0.29 -0.27
CA ALA A 2 11.24 1.41 -0.68
C ALA A 2 9.76 1.13 -0.40
N GLU A 3 9.32 -0.11 -0.68
CA GLU A 3 7.94 -0.58 -0.49
C GLU A 3 7.44 -0.42 0.96
N ALA A 4 8.21 -0.90 1.93
CA ALA A 4 7.85 -0.78 3.34
C ALA A 4 7.74 0.69 3.82
N ARG A 5 8.59 1.59 3.29
CA ARG A 5 8.52 3.02 3.63
C ARG A 5 7.28 3.68 3.04
N PHE A 6 6.89 3.28 1.83
CA PHE A 6 5.65 3.72 1.21
C PHE A 6 4.44 3.31 2.07
N TRP A 7 4.31 2.03 2.41
CA TRP A 7 3.19 1.56 3.22
C TRP A 7 3.17 2.09 4.66
N SER A 8 4.35 2.29 5.27
CA SER A 8 4.45 2.98 6.56
C SER A 8 3.89 4.41 6.50
N ALA A 9 4.22 5.16 5.44
CA ALA A 9 3.70 6.51 5.27
C ALA A 9 2.20 6.53 4.91
N VAL A 10 1.73 5.58 4.07
CA VAL A 10 0.31 5.47 3.68
C VAL A 10 -0.58 5.12 4.87
N LEU A 11 -0.15 4.17 5.70
CA LEU A 11 -0.96 3.69 6.84
C LEU A 11 -0.76 4.53 8.10
N GLY A 12 0.29 5.36 8.16
CA GLY A 12 0.69 6.08 9.37
C GLY A 12 1.32 5.18 10.45
N ASP A 13 1.51 3.89 10.15
CA ASP A 13 2.10 2.91 11.06
C ASP A 13 3.64 2.93 10.99
N PRO A 14 4.34 2.75 12.12
CA PRO A 14 5.79 2.69 12.13
C PRO A 14 6.33 1.38 11.53
N ILE A 15 7.59 1.43 11.09
CA ILE A 15 8.38 0.22 10.87
C ILE A 15 8.79 -0.33 12.25
N THR A 16 8.32 -1.52 12.60
CA THR A 16 8.56 -2.16 13.91
C THR A 16 9.70 -3.17 13.88
N TYR A 17 10.10 -3.62 12.68
CA TYR A 17 11.25 -4.48 12.46
C TYR A 17 11.88 -4.19 11.09
N ALA A 18 13.21 -4.21 11.00
CA ALA A 18 13.92 -4.10 9.74
C ALA A 18 15.29 -4.78 9.80
N ASP A 19 15.57 -5.60 8.79
CA ASP A 19 16.91 -6.08 8.45
C ASP A 19 17.18 -5.90 6.94
N GLU A 20 18.19 -6.58 6.41
CA GLU A 20 18.56 -6.49 5.00
C GLU A 20 17.49 -7.03 4.04
N ASP A 21 16.80 -8.09 4.44
CA ASP A 21 15.92 -8.88 3.59
C ASP A 21 14.45 -8.80 4.00
N PHE A 22 14.15 -8.25 5.17
CA PHE A 22 12.81 -8.24 5.74
C PHE A 22 12.49 -6.96 6.51
N VAL A 23 11.29 -6.40 6.29
CA VAL A 23 10.80 -5.21 6.99
C VAL A 23 9.34 -5.41 7.39
N VAL A 24 8.96 -4.99 8.60
CA VAL A 24 7.57 -5.06 9.09
C VAL A 24 7.04 -3.66 9.41
N VAL A 25 5.86 -3.34 8.90
CA VAL A 25 5.06 -2.16 9.21
C VAL A 25 3.86 -2.57 10.03
N SER A 26 3.72 -2.06 11.26
CA SER A 26 2.62 -2.38 12.15
C SER A 26 2.46 -1.31 13.23
N ALA A 27 1.25 -1.14 13.75
CA ALA A 27 0.96 -0.23 14.86
C ALA A 27 1.82 -0.48 16.12
N SER A 28 2.30 -1.70 16.36
CA SER A 28 3.24 -2.01 17.45
C SER A 28 3.99 -3.33 17.23
N THR A 29 5.01 -3.62 18.04
CA THR A 29 5.71 -4.92 18.02
C THR A 29 4.87 -6.10 18.50
N ALA A 30 3.69 -5.84 19.08
CA ALA A 30 2.76 -6.87 19.56
C ALA A 30 1.53 -7.03 18.64
N ALA A 31 1.43 -6.25 17.56
CA ALA A 31 0.33 -6.31 16.61
C ALA A 31 0.75 -7.00 15.31
N SER A 32 -0.22 -7.57 14.59
CA SER A 32 -0.02 -7.99 13.21
C SER A 32 0.16 -6.77 12.30
N GLY A 33 0.80 -6.95 11.15
CA GLY A 33 1.02 -5.88 10.20
C GLY A 33 1.42 -6.38 8.82
N LEU A 34 1.85 -5.45 7.96
CA LEU A 34 2.38 -5.77 6.64
C LEU A 34 3.86 -6.10 6.75
N ALA A 35 4.26 -7.22 6.17
CA ALA A 35 5.64 -7.65 6.12
C ALA A 35 6.13 -7.71 4.67
N PHE A 36 7.34 -7.23 4.46
CA PHE A 36 7.96 -7.05 3.14
C PHE A 36 9.25 -7.85 3.11
N GLN A 37 9.33 -8.82 2.21
CA GLN A 37 10.53 -9.62 1.98
C GLN A 37 11.22 -9.18 0.69
N ARG A 38 12.55 -9.11 0.69
CA ARG A 38 13.35 -8.86 -0.51
C ARG A 38 13.11 -9.99 -1.52
N ALA A 39 12.69 -9.62 -2.71
CA ALA A 39 12.50 -10.52 -3.84
C ALA A 39 13.20 -9.92 -5.06
N ALA A 40 14.44 -10.33 -5.31
CA ALA A 40 15.28 -9.76 -6.36
C ALA A 40 14.71 -9.98 -7.77
N ASP A 41 14.03 -11.10 -7.98
CA ASP A 41 13.44 -11.50 -9.27
C ASP A 41 11.95 -11.17 -9.37
N LEU A 42 11.43 -10.32 -8.47
CA LEU A 42 10.03 -9.91 -8.50
C LEU A 42 9.74 -9.18 -9.82
N THR A 43 8.82 -9.74 -10.61
CA THR A 43 8.28 -9.05 -11.78
C THR A 43 7.03 -8.29 -11.37
N PRO A 44 6.97 -6.95 -11.52
CA PRO A 44 5.81 -6.15 -11.16
C PRO A 44 4.53 -6.62 -11.88
N PRO A 45 3.36 -6.64 -11.21
CA PRO A 45 2.11 -6.97 -11.88
C PRO A 45 1.77 -5.93 -12.96
N THR A 46 1.20 -6.40 -14.06
CA THR A 46 0.86 -5.55 -15.22
C THR A 46 -0.62 -5.16 -15.28
N TRP A 47 -1.34 -5.33 -14.17
CA TRP A 47 -2.77 -5.05 -14.09
C TRP A 47 -3.11 -3.67 -14.72
N PRO A 48 -4.18 -3.58 -15.53
CA PRO A 48 -5.21 -4.59 -15.80
C PRO A 48 -4.84 -5.59 -16.92
N LYS A 49 -3.63 -5.52 -17.48
CA LYS A 49 -3.18 -6.49 -18.49
C LYS A 49 -2.87 -7.84 -17.81
N PRO A 50 -3.25 -8.97 -18.42
CA PRO A 50 -3.14 -10.29 -17.79
C PRO A 50 -1.75 -10.91 -17.87
N ALA A 51 -0.76 -10.29 -18.52
CA ALA A 51 0.55 -10.88 -18.80
C ALA A 51 1.33 -11.22 -17.51
N VAL A 52 1.32 -10.30 -16.55
CA VAL A 52 1.73 -10.56 -15.17
C VAL A 52 0.50 -10.28 -14.30
N PRO A 53 -0.22 -11.33 -13.85
CA PRO A 53 -1.43 -11.17 -13.05
C PRO A 53 -1.19 -10.36 -11.78
N GLN A 54 -2.29 -9.88 -11.21
CA GLN A 54 -2.27 -9.27 -9.89
C GLN A 54 -1.73 -10.26 -8.85
N GLN A 55 -0.77 -9.80 -8.05
CA GLN A 55 -0.12 -10.61 -7.01
C GLN A 55 -0.69 -10.30 -5.62
N MET A 56 -1.10 -9.05 -5.38
CA MET A 56 -1.70 -8.54 -4.15
C MET A 56 -2.74 -7.46 -4.49
N HIS A 57 -3.74 -7.30 -3.64
CA HIS A 57 -4.63 -6.14 -3.59
C HIS A 57 -4.75 -5.66 -2.14
N LEU A 58 -4.76 -4.35 -1.92
CA LEU A 58 -5.19 -3.77 -0.65
C LEU A 58 -6.27 -2.72 -0.90
N ASP A 59 -7.27 -2.71 -0.04
CA ASP A 59 -8.23 -1.61 0.07
C ASP A 59 -7.84 -0.77 1.29
N VAL A 60 -7.52 0.50 1.06
CA VAL A 60 -7.13 1.45 2.10
C VAL A 60 -8.30 2.37 2.37
N MET A 61 -8.84 2.30 3.58
CA MET A 61 -9.94 3.15 4.01
C MET A 61 -9.47 4.59 4.23
N VAL A 62 -10.20 5.55 3.67
CA VAL A 62 -9.93 6.98 3.83
C VAL A 62 -11.24 7.76 3.99
N ASP A 63 -11.19 8.88 4.70
CA ASP A 63 -12.32 9.81 4.84
C ASP A 63 -12.49 10.69 3.58
N ASP A 64 -11.39 11.10 2.94
CA ASP A 64 -11.37 11.86 1.69
C ASP A 64 -10.47 11.16 0.65
N GLN A 65 -11.08 10.60 -0.39
CA GLN A 65 -10.37 9.87 -1.45
C GLN A 65 -9.56 10.79 -2.38
N ASP A 66 -10.00 12.03 -2.59
CA ASP A 66 -9.31 12.96 -3.48
C ASP A 66 -8.02 13.46 -2.82
N GLY A 67 -8.11 13.97 -1.58
CA GLY A 67 -6.94 14.40 -0.81
C GLY A 67 -5.98 13.26 -0.48
N ALA A 68 -6.50 12.08 -0.12
CA ALA A 68 -5.64 10.90 0.04
C ALA A 68 -5.00 10.48 -1.29
N GLY A 69 -5.71 10.66 -2.41
CA GLY A 69 -5.19 10.42 -3.75
C GLY A 69 -3.98 11.28 -4.08
N GLU A 70 -4.03 12.58 -3.77
CA GLU A 70 -2.88 13.48 -3.92
C GLU A 70 -1.71 13.06 -3.04
N THR A 71 -2.01 12.66 -1.80
CA THR A 71 -1.00 12.22 -0.82
C THR A 71 -0.26 10.98 -1.30
N VAL A 72 -0.96 9.91 -1.73
CA VAL A 72 -0.29 8.68 -2.16
C VAL A 72 0.53 8.88 -3.44
N LEU A 73 0.10 9.77 -4.34
CA LEU A 73 0.88 10.14 -5.53
C LEU A 73 2.18 10.85 -5.14
N ALA A 74 2.13 11.77 -4.17
CA ALA A 74 3.32 12.44 -3.65
C ALA A 74 4.30 11.47 -2.96
N LEU A 75 3.79 10.38 -2.37
CA LEU A 75 4.58 9.32 -1.76
C LEU A 75 5.20 8.33 -2.77
N GLY A 76 4.85 8.42 -4.05
CA GLY A 76 5.41 7.60 -5.12
C GLY A 76 4.46 6.54 -5.69
N ALA A 77 3.18 6.56 -5.34
CA ALA A 77 2.19 5.74 -6.02
C ALA A 77 2.01 6.20 -7.48
N ARG A 78 1.51 5.31 -8.33
CA ARG A 78 1.15 5.63 -9.72
C ARG A 78 -0.34 5.40 -9.95
N ARG A 79 -1.05 6.38 -10.54
CA ARG A 79 -2.46 6.21 -10.90
C ARG A 79 -2.65 5.04 -11.88
N LEU A 80 -3.66 4.23 -11.65
CA LEU A 80 -4.10 3.15 -12.54
C LEU A 80 -5.50 3.44 -13.08
N PRO A 81 -5.96 2.72 -14.14
CA PRO A 81 -7.35 2.82 -14.59
C PRO A 81 -8.32 2.42 -13.48
N GLY A 82 -9.39 3.20 -13.30
CA GLY A 82 -10.42 2.95 -12.28
C GLY A 82 -10.61 4.13 -11.34
N ASP A 83 -11.61 4.00 -10.47
CA ASP A 83 -11.92 5.01 -9.46
C ASP A 83 -11.00 4.84 -8.25
N HIS A 84 -10.18 5.86 -7.98
CA HIS A 84 -9.15 5.86 -6.92
C HIS A 84 -8.30 4.58 -6.83
N VAL A 85 -7.90 4.03 -7.98
CA VAL A 85 -6.98 2.88 -8.08
C VAL A 85 -5.57 3.36 -8.36
N TYR A 86 -4.60 2.81 -7.62
CA TYR A 86 -3.19 3.18 -7.69
C TYR A 86 -2.30 1.93 -7.63
N ALA A 87 -1.06 2.06 -8.09
CA ALA A 87 0.00 1.07 -7.90
C ALA A 87 0.97 1.57 -6.83
N ASP A 88 1.37 0.68 -5.93
CA ASP A 88 2.51 0.88 -5.03
C ASP A 88 3.85 0.91 -5.83
N PRO A 89 4.99 1.21 -5.19
CA PRO A 89 6.29 1.24 -5.88
C PRO A 89 6.71 -0.08 -6.54
N ALA A 90 6.30 -1.23 -6.00
CA ALA A 90 6.51 -2.56 -6.59
C ALA A 90 5.51 -2.90 -7.71
N GLY A 91 4.48 -2.08 -7.91
CA GLY A 91 3.49 -2.17 -8.97
C GLY A 91 2.16 -2.79 -8.54
N HIS A 92 2.00 -3.25 -7.29
CA HIS A 92 0.77 -3.90 -6.84
C HIS A 92 -0.37 -2.89 -6.79
N PRO A 93 -1.54 -3.24 -7.36
CA PRO A 93 -2.69 -2.38 -7.29
C PRO A 93 -3.25 -2.30 -5.86
N PHE A 94 -3.70 -1.12 -5.47
CA PHE A 94 -4.48 -0.87 -4.28
C PHE A 94 -5.55 0.19 -4.57
N CYS A 95 -6.64 0.18 -3.80
CA CYS A 95 -7.70 1.17 -3.91
C CYS A 95 -7.74 2.05 -2.67
N LEU A 96 -8.06 3.33 -2.85
CA LEU A 96 -8.55 4.15 -1.76
C LEU A 96 -10.07 4.00 -1.72
N ILE A 97 -10.60 3.43 -0.64
CA ILE A 97 -12.04 3.23 -0.47
C ILE A 97 -12.57 4.23 0.56
N ARG A 98 -13.79 4.74 0.34
CA ARG A 98 -14.46 5.52 1.38
C ARG A 98 -14.62 4.65 2.61
N ARG A 99 -14.25 5.20 3.76
CA ARG A 99 -14.48 4.57 5.04
C ARG A 99 -15.97 4.18 5.17
N PRO A 100 -16.29 2.89 5.44
CA PRO A 100 -17.66 2.47 5.72
C PRO A 100 -18.21 3.16 6.96
N THR A 101 -19.53 3.38 7.01
CA THR A 101 -20.17 4.12 8.11
C THR A 101 -20.02 3.46 9.49
N TRP A 102 -19.75 2.16 9.54
CA TRP A 102 -19.55 1.39 10.78
C TRP A 102 -18.10 1.47 11.29
N ALA A 103 -17.14 1.88 10.48
CA ALA A 103 -15.74 1.95 10.86
C ALA A 103 -15.45 3.28 11.59
N PRO A 104 -14.59 3.28 12.64
CA PRO A 104 -14.13 4.51 13.28
C PRO A 104 -13.44 5.45 12.27
N PRO A 105 -13.51 6.79 12.44
CA PRO A 105 -12.79 7.75 11.60
C PRO A 105 -11.33 7.38 11.40
N VAL A 106 -10.84 7.56 10.17
CA VAL A 106 -9.42 7.39 9.86
C VAL A 106 -8.79 8.76 10.03
N ASN A 107 -8.77 9.24 11.29
CA ASN A 107 -8.05 10.39 11.87
C ASN A 107 -8.71 10.80 13.20
#